data_AF-A0A821PPW1-F1
#
_entry.id   AF-A0A821PPW1-F1
#
_cell.length_a   1.000
_cell.length_b   1.000
_cell.length_c   1.000
_cell.angle_alpha   90.00
_cell.angle_beta   90.00
_cell.angle_gamma   90.00
#
_symmetry.space_group_name_H-M   'P 1'
#
loop_
_entity.id
_entity.type
_entity.pdbx_description
1 polymer ?
#
loop_
_entity_poly.entity_id
_entity_poly.type
_entity_poly.pdbx_seq_one_letter_code
_entity_poly.pdbx_strand_id
1 'polypeptide(L)'
;MIAQYKQAVGSEIIWPAFTSTTKDRRVAEEQFDGNALFIISVKDSWQTDISSLSHYPDEQEVLLNYIYQFKVEKVDQDPISGQYLINLKL
;
A
#
# COMPACT_ATOMS: atom_id res chain seq x y z
N MET A 1 14.94 3.96 -0.56
CA MET A 1 13.50 3.98 -0.23
C MET A 1 13.19 3.14 1.02
N ILE A 2 13.40 1.81 1.03
CA ILE A 2 13.10 0.94 2.21
C ILE A 2 13.74 1.42 3.53
N ALA A 3 14.99 1.89 3.50
CA ALA A 3 15.66 2.40 4.69
C ALA A 3 14.93 3.59 5.35
N GLN A 4 14.27 4.44 4.56
CA GLN A 4 13.48 5.57 5.08
C GLN A 4 12.26 5.06 5.84
N TYR A 5 11.57 4.04 5.32
CA TYR A 5 10.44 3.42 6.03
C TYR A 5 10.90 2.69 7.30
N LYS A 6 12.05 2.01 7.27
CA LYS A 6 12.63 1.40 8.49
C LYS A 6 12.92 2.44 9.58
N GLN A 7 13.45 3.60 9.20
CA GLN A 7 13.70 4.71 10.12
C GLN A 7 12.41 5.38 10.61
N ALA A 8 11.37 5.38 9.78
CA ALA A 8 10.08 5.99 10.08
C ALA A 8 9.14 5.09 10.89
N VAL A 9 9.54 3.87 11.28
CA VAL A 9 8.70 2.99 12.12
C VAL A 9 8.29 3.73 13.40
N GLY A 10 6.99 3.79 13.65
CA GLY A 10 6.36 4.53 14.75
C GLY A 10 6.02 5.99 14.45
N SER A 11 6.52 6.53 13.34
CA SER A 11 6.27 7.90 12.87
C SER A 11 5.24 7.95 11.73
N GLU A 12 4.76 9.15 11.44
CA GLU A 12 3.87 9.41 10.30
C GLU A 12 4.68 9.84 9.06
N ILE A 13 4.23 9.39 7.90
CA ILE A 13 4.77 9.77 6.59
C ILE A 13 3.64 10.29 5.71
N ILE A 14 3.98 11.13 4.74
CA ILE A 14 3.01 11.69 3.79
C ILE A 14 3.28 11.14 2.40
N TRP A 15 2.22 10.63 1.75
CA TRP A 15 2.22 10.35 0.32
C TRP A 15 1.56 11.51 -0.42
N PRO A 16 2.33 12.35 -1.12
CA PRO A 16 1.81 13.61 -1.68
C PRO A 16 0.97 13.42 -2.95
N ALA A 17 1.03 12.24 -3.57
CA ALA A 17 0.32 11.95 -4.81
C ALA A 17 -0.86 11.02 -4.56
N PHE A 18 -1.83 11.04 -5.48
CA PHE A 18 -2.79 9.94 -5.60
C PHE A 18 -2.02 8.62 -5.74
N THR A 19 -2.50 7.59 -5.05
CA THR A 19 -1.84 6.29 -5.06
C THR A 19 -2.86 5.21 -5.36
N SER A 20 -2.66 4.53 -6.48
CA SER A 20 -3.42 3.34 -6.84
C SER A 20 -3.03 2.19 -5.92
N THR A 21 -4.04 1.54 -5.35
CA THR A 21 -3.88 0.37 -4.50
C THR A 21 -4.93 -0.67 -4.89
N THR A 22 -4.78 -1.90 -4.41
CA THR A 22 -5.80 -2.94 -4.58
C THR A 22 -6.31 -3.38 -3.23
N LYS A 23 -7.61 -3.70 -3.16
CA LYS A 23 -8.23 -4.33 -1.98
C LYS A 23 -8.00 -5.84 -1.92
N ASP A 24 -7.50 -6.45 -3.00
CA ASP A 24 -7.15 -7.87 -3.04
C ASP A 24 -5.62 -8.04 -2.95
N ARG A 25 -5.16 -8.57 -1.82
CA ARG A 25 -3.74 -8.84 -1.60
C ARG A 25 -3.15 -9.76 -2.65
N ARG A 26 -3.92 -10.75 -3.13
CA ARG A 26 -3.44 -11.71 -4.12
C ARG A 26 -3.12 -11.00 -5.44
N VAL A 27 -3.94 -10.02 -5.83
CA VAL A 27 -3.67 -9.18 -7.01
C VAL A 27 -2.35 -8.42 -6.84
N ALA A 28 -2.11 -7.82 -5.66
CA ALA A 28 -0.86 -7.11 -5.37
C ALA A 28 0.38 -8.01 -5.46
N GLU A 29 0.27 -9.27 -5.01
CA GLU A 29 1.37 -10.23 -4.97
C GLU A 29 1.61 -10.94 -6.30
N GLU A 30 0.56 -11.24 -7.08
CA GLU A 30 0.64 -12.07 -8.29
C GLU A 30 0.77 -11.26 -9.58
N GLN A 31 0.22 -10.04 -9.64
CA GLN A 31 0.15 -9.26 -10.88
C GLN A 31 1.24 -8.20 -11.02
N PHE A 32 1.88 -7.83 -9.91
CA PHE A 32 2.91 -6.80 -9.90
C PHE A 32 4.23 -7.37 -9.39
N ASP A 33 5.26 -7.33 -10.23
CA ASP A 33 6.62 -7.69 -9.80
C ASP A 33 7.24 -6.53 -8.99
N GLY A 34 7.84 -6.85 -7.85
CA GLY A 34 8.35 -5.83 -6.95
C GLY A 34 9.05 -6.38 -5.71
N ASN A 35 10.03 -5.62 -5.23
CA ASN A 35 10.78 -5.96 -4.02
C ASN A 35 10.12 -5.46 -2.73
N ALA A 36 8.95 -4.84 -2.81
CA ALA A 36 8.21 -4.34 -1.66
C ALA A 36 6.70 -4.43 -1.85
N LEU A 37 6.00 -4.82 -0.80
CA LEU A 37 4.55 -4.82 -0.68
C LEU A 37 4.12 -3.87 0.44
N PHE A 38 3.32 -2.88 0.08
CA PHE A 38 2.73 -1.94 1.03
C PHE A 38 1.36 -2.46 1.47
N ILE A 39 1.22 -2.77 2.75
CA ILE A 39 0.00 -3.29 3.36
C ILE A 39 -0.62 -2.15 4.16
N ILE A 40 -1.73 -1.60 3.67
CA ILE A 40 -2.34 -0.40 4.24
C ILE A 40 -3.62 -0.80 4.96
N SER A 41 -3.63 -0.63 6.28
CA SER A 41 -4.83 -0.79 7.09
C SER A 41 -5.60 0.52 7.12
N VAL A 42 -6.82 0.52 6.56
CA VAL A 42 -7.68 1.71 6.51
C VAL A 42 -8.92 1.49 7.38
N LYS A 43 -9.22 2.45 8.27
CA LYS A 43 -10.41 2.41 9.13
C LYS A 43 -11.62 3.16 8.57
N ASP A 44 -11.40 4.18 7.73
CA ASP A 44 -12.44 5.13 7.28
C ASP A 44 -12.62 5.15 5.76
N SER A 45 -13.76 5.70 5.31
CA SER A 45 -14.28 5.64 3.93
C SER A 45 -13.68 6.63 2.93
N TRP A 46 -12.53 7.24 3.20
CA TRP A 46 -11.95 8.28 2.33
C TRP A 46 -11.18 7.73 1.11
N GLN A 47 -11.29 6.43 0.88
CA GLN A 47 -10.79 5.73 -0.30
C GLN A 47 -11.90 5.55 -1.33
N THR A 48 -11.58 5.71 -2.61
CA THR A 48 -12.56 5.52 -3.68
C THR A 48 -12.32 4.19 -4.35
N ASP A 49 -13.26 3.25 -4.20
CA ASP A 49 -13.27 2.04 -5.02
C ASP A 49 -13.62 2.43 -6.45
N ILE A 50 -12.65 2.33 -7.35
CA ILE A 50 -12.80 2.64 -8.77
C ILE A 50 -12.76 1.39 -9.65
N SER A 51 -12.73 0.19 -9.05
CA SER A 51 -12.65 -1.07 -9.78
C SER A 51 -13.75 -1.23 -10.83
N SER A 52 -14.98 -0.81 -10.53
CA SER A 52 -16.11 -0.87 -11.46
C SER A 52 -16.05 0.14 -12.62
N LEU A 53 -15.22 1.17 -12.51
CA LEU A 53 -15.04 2.22 -13.52
C LEU A 53 -13.75 2.03 -14.34
N SER A 54 -12.83 1.18 -13.85
CA SER A 54 -11.54 0.92 -14.50
C SER A 54 -11.70 0.10 -15.77
N HIS A 55 -10.81 0.31 -16.72
CA HIS A 55 -10.63 -0.60 -17.85
C HIS A 55 -10.09 -1.98 -17.42
N TYR A 56 -9.55 -2.08 -16.20
CA TYR A 56 -8.99 -3.30 -15.61
C TYR A 56 -9.70 -3.62 -14.28
N PRO A 57 -10.98 -4.05 -14.32
CA PRO A 57 -11.75 -4.30 -13.11
C PRO A 57 -11.15 -5.41 -12.23
N ASP A 58 -10.41 -6.34 -12.82
CA ASP A 58 -9.76 -7.44 -12.10
C ASP A 58 -8.59 -6.98 -11.21
N GLU A 59 -8.05 -5.77 -11.41
CA GLU A 59 -7.07 -5.18 -10.50
C GLU A 59 -7.67 -4.81 -9.14
N GLN A 60 -9.01 -4.77 -9.05
CA GLN A 60 -9.75 -4.45 -7.82
C GLN A 60 -9.27 -3.12 -7.20
N GLU A 61 -9.04 -2.13 -8.06
CA GLU A 61 -8.40 -0.88 -7.71
C GLU A 61 -9.22 -0.04 -6.71
N VAL A 62 -8.53 0.42 -5.68
CA VAL A 62 -8.96 1.44 -4.73
C VAL A 62 -7.96 2.59 -4.83
N LEU A 63 -8.46 3.77 -5.18
CA LEU A 63 -7.65 4.97 -5.30
C LEU A 63 -7.58 5.70 -3.97
N LEU A 64 -6.36 5.87 -3.46
CA LEU A 64 -6.07 6.74 -2.33
C LEU A 64 -5.86 8.17 -2.83
N ASN A 65 -6.45 9.12 -2.11
CA ASN A 65 -6.33 10.55 -2.38
C ASN A 65 -4.90 11.07 -2.17
N TYR A 66 -4.63 12.29 -2.61
CA TYR A 66 -3.34 12.95 -2.38
C TYR A 66 -3.17 13.41 -0.92
N ILE A 67 -1.90 13.56 -0.49
CA ILE A 67 -1.51 14.06 0.85
C ILE A 67 -2.00 13.16 2.00
N TYR A 68 -2.13 11.85 1.73
CA TYR A 68 -2.45 10.92 2.80
C TYR A 68 -1.30 10.76 3.79
N GLN A 69 -1.64 10.78 5.08
CA GLN A 69 -0.71 10.55 6.18
C GLN A 69 -0.88 9.13 6.69
N PHE A 70 0.21 8.38 6.77
CA PHE A 70 0.21 7.01 7.27
C PHE A 70 1.18 6.89 8.43
N LYS A 71 0.76 6.20 9.49
CA LYS A 71 1.69 5.70 10.48
C LYS A 71 2.40 4.47 9.93
N VAL A 72 3.73 4.47 9.94
CA VAL A 72 4.51 3.26 9.61
C VAL A 72 4.52 2.37 10.83
N GLU A 73 3.82 1.24 10.79
CA GLU A 73 3.74 0.34 11.94
C GLU A 73 4.91 -0.63 11.98
N LYS A 74 5.31 -1.16 10.82
CA LYS A 74 6.33 -2.20 10.75
C LYS A 74 6.93 -2.32 9.36
N VAL A 75 8.20 -2.70 9.29
CA VAL A 75 8.86 -3.10 8.04
C VAL A 75 9.53 -4.45 8.26
N ASP A 76 9.00 -5.49 7.63
CA ASP A 76 9.56 -6.84 7.64
C ASP A 76 10.15 -7.20 6.29
N GLN A 77 10.79 -8.36 6.23
CA GLN A 77 11.16 -9.00 4.98
C GLN A 77 10.59 -10.42 4.99
N ASP A 78 9.87 -10.77 3.93
CA ASP A 78 9.37 -12.12 3.75
C ASP A 78 10.57 -13.07 3.56
N PRO A 79 10.67 -14.14 4.36
CA PRO A 79 11.84 -15.02 4.35
C PRO A 79 11.90 -15.92 3.10
N ILE A 80 10.80 -16.07 2.36
CA ILE A 80 10.71 -16.94 1.19
C ILE A 80 10.96 -16.13 -0.08
N SER A 81 10.20 -15.05 -0.27
CA SER A 81 10.31 -14.20 -1.46
C SER A 81 11.41 -13.15 -1.36
N GLY A 82 11.88 -12.84 -0.15
CA GLY A 82 12.81 -11.74 0.10
C GLY A 82 12.18 -10.35 -0.05
N GLN A 83 10.88 -10.27 -0.30
CA GLN A 83 10.13 -9.03 -0.49
C GLN A 83 9.99 -8.27 0.84
N TYR A 84 10.11 -6.95 0.82
CA TYR A 84 9.87 -6.12 2.00
C TYR A 84 8.37 -5.93 2.23
N LEU A 85 7.89 -6.20 3.44
CA LEU A 85 6.50 -5.98 3.83
C LEU A 85 6.41 -4.71 4.67
N ILE A 86 5.81 -3.66 4.12
CA ILE A 86 5.71 -2.34 4.75
C ILE A 86 4.26 -2.15 5.22
N ASN A 87 4.06 -2.25 6.53
CA ASN A 87 2.75 -2.12 7.14
C ASN A 87 2.48 -0.67 7.50
N LEU A 88 1.44 -0.11 6.91
CA LEU A 88 0.99 1.25 7.08
C LEU A 88 -0.40 1.24 7.69
N LYS A 89 -0.67 2.25 8.50
CA LYS A 89 -2.00 2.48 9.05
C LYS A 89 -2.45 3.90 8.81
N LEU A 90 -3.67 4.01 8.31
CA LEU A 90 -4.43 5.23 8.26
C LEU A 90 -5.17 5.46 9.58
#